data_AF-A0A4Y2MTC6-F1
#
_entry.id   AF-A0A4Y2MTC6-F1
#
_cell.length_a   1.000
_cell.length_b   1.000
_cell.length_c   1.000
_cell.angle_alpha   90.00
_cell.angle_beta   90.00
_cell.angle_gamma   90.00
#
_symmetry.space_group_name_H-M   'P 1'
#
loop_
_entity.id
_entity.type
_entity.pdbx_description
1 polymer ?
#
loop_
_entity_poly.entity_id
_entity_poly.type
_entity_poly.pdbx_seq_one_letter_code
_entity_poly.pdbx_strand_id
1 'polypeptide(L)'
;MPIQQGKGRRLVPDIHKGVEIIKGRELRIRKQEREWWVLGRYLFGKTEQFAWVNLTKTNAVDWENAETSAEIINSNLLDVPDMKINNDELFDEVVLAKDYLQSNWEQWKQEETTRDVIISSEEKRLRLFGHFQENHIASPNLIKIFEYAFCLPGTSAPVERVFSLMNNA
;
A
#
# COMPACT_ATOMS: atom_id res chain seq x y z
N MET A 1 -77.62 -5.87 19.98
CA MET A 1 -76.46 -5.36 20.75
C MET A 1 -76.24 -6.29 21.95
N PRO A 2 -75.00 -6.59 22.41
CA PRO A 2 -73.71 -5.95 22.13
C PRO A 2 -72.60 -6.89 21.60
N ILE A 3 -71.49 -6.24 21.22
CA ILE A 3 -70.21 -6.74 20.69
C ILE A 3 -69.30 -7.13 21.87
N GLN A 4 -68.49 -8.19 21.77
CA GLN A 4 -67.21 -8.27 22.51
C GLN A 4 -66.06 -8.79 21.64
N GLN A 5 -64.96 -8.05 21.78
CA GLN A 5 -63.76 -8.01 20.95
C GLN A 5 -62.72 -9.06 21.38
N GLY A 6 -61.91 -9.51 20.42
CA GLY A 6 -60.76 -10.36 20.66
C GLY A 6 -59.64 -9.68 21.46
N LYS A 7 -58.83 -10.48 22.15
CA LYS A 7 -57.52 -10.06 22.68
C LYS A 7 -56.48 -11.15 22.40
N GLY A 8 -55.73 -10.94 21.32
CA GLY A 8 -54.40 -11.53 21.18
C GLY A 8 -53.44 -10.82 22.12
N ARG A 9 -52.75 -11.58 22.98
CA ARG A 9 -51.58 -11.09 23.72
C ARG A 9 -50.34 -11.44 22.90
N ARG A 10 -49.72 -10.42 22.29
CA ARG A 10 -48.40 -10.51 21.67
C ARG A 10 -47.38 -9.98 22.68
N LEU A 11 -46.36 -10.79 22.97
CA LEU A 11 -45.18 -10.42 23.76
C LEU A 11 -44.46 -9.24 23.08
N VAL A 12 -44.20 -8.16 23.82
CA VAL A 12 -43.31 -7.07 23.38
C VAL A 12 -41.94 -7.32 24.02
N PRO A 13 -40.85 -7.54 23.26
CA PRO A 13 -39.51 -7.62 23.83
C PRO A 13 -38.93 -6.22 24.09
N ASP A 14 -38.23 -6.10 25.21
CA ASP A 14 -37.54 -4.92 25.73
C ASP A 14 -36.67 -4.18 24.70
N ILE A 15 -37.13 -3.00 24.31
CA ILE A 15 -36.46 -2.06 23.40
C ILE A 15 -35.14 -1.54 24.03
N HIS A 16 -35.03 -1.52 25.35
CA HIS A 16 -33.85 -1.03 26.06
C HIS A 16 -32.59 -1.89 25.87
N LYS A 17 -32.70 -3.22 25.80
CA LYS A 17 -31.56 -4.11 25.50
C LYS A 17 -31.04 -3.92 24.08
N GLY A 18 -31.92 -3.60 23.13
CA GLY A 18 -31.54 -3.32 21.74
C GLY A 18 -30.70 -2.05 21.61
N VAL A 19 -31.02 -1.01 22.39
CA VAL A 19 -30.33 0.29 22.33
C VAL A 19 -28.88 0.21 22.85
N GLU A 20 -28.62 -0.57 23.90
CA GLU A 20 -27.24 -0.75 24.40
C GLU A 20 -26.37 -1.56 23.44
N ILE A 21 -26.92 -2.57 22.77
CA ILE A 21 -26.21 -3.37 21.76
C ILE A 21 -25.87 -2.50 20.54
N ILE A 22 -26.79 -1.63 20.11
CA ILE A 22 -26.56 -0.69 19.01
C ILE A 22 -25.47 0.31 19.37
N LYS A 23 -25.54 0.93 20.55
CA LYS A 23 -24.49 1.86 21.03
C LYS A 23 -23.13 1.18 21.17
N GLY A 24 -23.09 -0.06 21.65
CA GLY A 24 -21.85 -0.85 21.76
C GLY A 24 -21.25 -1.24 20.41
N ARG A 25 -22.08 -1.48 19.39
CA ARG A 25 -21.65 -1.70 18.00
C ARG A 25 -21.15 -0.42 17.35
N GLU A 26 -21.85 0.69 17.57
CA GLU A 26 -21.48 2.01 17.05
C GLU A 26 -20.15 2.51 17.63
N LEU A 27 -19.90 2.29 18.93
CA LEU A 27 -18.60 2.59 19.54
C LEU A 27 -17.46 1.71 19.01
N ARG A 28 -17.75 0.45 18.65
CA ARG A 28 -16.78 -0.48 18.05
C ARG A 28 -16.44 -0.08 16.61
N ILE A 29 -17.45 0.34 15.84
CA ILE A 29 -17.31 0.90 14.50
C ILE A 29 -16.47 2.19 14.56
N ARG A 30 -16.78 3.13 15.46
CA ARG A 30 -15.98 4.37 15.64
C ARG A 30 -14.56 4.15 16.16
N LYS A 31 -14.27 2.99 16.77
CA LYS A 31 -12.91 2.61 17.18
C LYS A 31 -12.14 2.04 16.00
N GLN A 32 -12.73 1.09 15.29
CA GLN A 32 -12.17 0.52 14.07
C GLN A 32 -11.92 1.61 13.03
N GLU A 33 -12.89 2.50 12.79
CA GLU A 33 -12.75 3.66 11.92
C GLU A 33 -11.55 4.52 12.31
N ARG A 34 -11.34 4.81 13.61
CA ARG A 34 -10.16 5.56 14.07
C ARG A 34 -8.85 4.85 13.78
N GLU A 35 -8.82 3.52 13.82
CA GLU A 35 -7.65 2.71 13.43
C GLU A 35 -7.40 2.82 11.91
N TRP A 36 -8.45 2.75 11.09
CA TRP A 36 -8.38 3.02 9.64
C TRP A 36 -7.96 4.47 9.32
N TRP A 37 -8.37 5.45 10.14
CA TRP A 37 -7.95 6.85 10.05
C TRP A 37 -6.46 7.05 10.35
N VAL A 38 -5.91 6.33 11.33
CA VAL A 38 -4.48 6.37 11.66
C VAL A 38 -3.67 5.67 10.57
N LEU A 39 -4.11 4.49 10.11
CA LEU A 39 -3.49 3.77 8.99
C LEU A 39 -3.48 4.57 7.70
N GLY A 40 -4.60 5.21 7.34
CA GLY A 40 -4.69 6.07 6.17
C GLY A 40 -3.69 7.24 6.22
N ARG A 41 -3.69 8.02 7.31
CA ARG A 41 -2.71 9.11 7.48
C ARG A 41 -1.25 8.62 7.55
N TYR A 42 -1.01 7.44 8.11
CA TYR A 42 0.33 6.85 8.21
C TYR A 42 0.88 6.38 6.86
N LEU A 43 0.02 5.99 5.92
CA LEU A 43 0.41 5.58 4.56
C LEU A 43 0.59 6.78 3.61
N PHE A 44 -0.21 7.84 3.77
CA PHE A 44 -0.14 9.03 2.90
C PHE A 44 1.15 9.85 3.03
N GLY A 45 1.82 9.83 4.19
CA GLY A 45 3.07 10.57 4.41
C GLY A 45 4.33 9.83 3.98
N LYS A 46 4.21 8.59 3.45
CA LYS A 46 5.36 7.70 3.23
C LYS A 46 5.81 7.53 1.78
N THR A 47 5.16 8.23 0.84
CA THR A 47 5.48 8.13 -0.59
C THR A 47 6.91 8.56 -0.93
N GLU A 48 7.50 9.48 -0.15
CA GLU A 48 8.89 9.90 -0.33
C GLU A 48 9.89 8.78 -0.05
N GLN A 49 9.63 7.91 0.93
CA GLN A 49 10.54 6.81 1.26
C GLN A 49 10.55 5.71 0.19
N PHE A 50 9.55 5.68 -0.70
CA PHE A 50 9.51 4.81 -1.87
C PHE A 50 9.86 5.54 -3.18
N ALA A 51 10.25 6.82 -3.13
CA ALA A 51 10.50 7.61 -4.35
C ALA A 51 11.61 7.01 -5.22
N TRP A 52 12.55 6.30 -4.61
CA TRP A 52 13.65 5.62 -5.28
C TRP A 52 13.20 4.54 -6.27
N VAL A 53 12.03 3.92 -6.06
CA VAL A 53 11.40 2.91 -6.94
C VAL A 53 11.14 3.48 -8.34
N ASN A 54 11.03 4.80 -8.48
CA ASN A 54 10.82 5.44 -9.78
C ASN A 54 12.08 5.54 -10.65
N LEU A 55 13.26 5.16 -10.13
CA LEU A 55 14.52 5.09 -10.89
C LEU A 55 14.85 6.36 -11.70
N THR A 56 14.52 7.54 -11.15
CA THR A 56 14.68 8.83 -11.85
C THR A 56 16.12 9.33 -11.86
N LYS A 57 16.98 8.80 -10.98
CA LYS A 57 18.40 9.17 -10.83
C LYS A 57 19.28 7.92 -10.83
N THR A 58 20.53 8.08 -11.25
CA THR A 58 21.54 7.00 -11.29
C THR A 58 21.74 6.33 -9.93
N ASN A 59 21.72 7.13 -8.87
CA ASN A 59 21.92 6.68 -7.49
C ASN A 59 20.59 6.61 -6.74
N ALA A 60 19.47 6.41 -7.45
CA ALA A 60 18.18 6.28 -6.78
C ALA A 60 18.15 5.03 -5.89
N VAL A 61 18.73 3.92 -6.35
CA VAL A 61 18.82 2.69 -5.57
C VAL A 61 20.02 2.77 -4.63
N ASP A 62 19.74 3.01 -3.36
CA ASP A 62 20.70 2.93 -2.27
C ASP A 62 20.15 2.06 -1.13
N TRP A 63 21.07 1.55 -0.31
CA TRP A 63 20.74 0.65 0.77
C TRP A 63 19.86 1.33 1.83
N GLU A 64 20.15 2.58 2.19
CA GLU A 64 19.42 3.30 3.25
C GLU A 64 17.93 3.45 2.90
N ASN A 65 17.62 3.77 1.64
CA ASN A 65 16.27 3.86 1.12
C ASN A 65 15.57 2.51 1.07
N ALA A 66 16.28 1.44 0.66
CA ALA A 66 15.74 0.10 0.60
C ALA A 66 15.47 -0.48 2.01
N GLU A 67 16.39 -0.28 2.95
CA GLU A 67 16.27 -0.67 4.35
C GLU A 67 15.09 0.04 5.01
N THR A 68 15.01 1.37 4.85
CA THR A 68 13.88 2.17 5.36
C THR A 68 12.54 1.67 4.79
N SER A 69 12.50 1.37 3.49
CA SER A 69 11.30 0.84 2.83
C SER A 69 10.90 -0.53 3.40
N ALA A 70 11.88 -1.41 3.62
CA ALA A 70 11.67 -2.73 4.19
C ALA A 70 11.15 -2.65 5.63
N GLU A 71 11.71 -1.77 6.45
CA GLU A 71 11.24 -1.52 7.82
C GLU A 71 9.79 -1.01 7.82
N ILE A 72 9.45 -0.07 6.93
CA ILE A 72 8.09 0.43 6.79
C ILE A 72 7.12 -0.71 6.45
N ILE A 73 7.46 -1.54 5.46
CA ILE A 73 6.63 -2.66 5.03
C ILE A 73 6.48 -3.69 6.16
N ASN A 74 7.58 -4.09 6.77
CA ASN A 74 7.60 -5.04 7.89
C ASN A 74 6.82 -4.51 9.10
N SER A 75 6.81 -3.20 9.35
CA SER A 75 6.01 -2.59 10.42
C SER A 75 4.52 -2.52 10.09
N ASN A 76 4.17 -2.31 8.81
CA ASN A 76 2.79 -2.10 8.37
C ASN A 76 2.06 -3.43 8.12
N LEU A 77 2.79 -4.49 7.78
CA LEU A 77 2.27 -5.81 7.41
C LEU A 77 2.70 -6.91 8.39
N LEU A 78 2.73 -6.58 9.69
CA LEU A 78 3.12 -7.50 10.78
C LEU A 78 2.37 -8.85 10.74
N ASP A 79 1.11 -8.85 10.30
CA ASP A 79 0.23 -10.02 10.28
C ASP A 79 0.19 -10.75 8.92
N VAL A 80 1.02 -10.36 7.95
CA VAL A 80 1.09 -11.00 6.61
C VAL A 80 2.48 -11.62 6.43
N PRO A 81 2.70 -12.89 6.86
CA PRO A 81 4.02 -13.52 6.88
C PRO A 81 4.70 -13.52 5.51
N ASP A 82 3.92 -13.70 4.44
CA ASP A 82 4.44 -13.78 3.08
C ASP A 82 4.98 -12.43 2.57
N MET A 83 4.54 -11.32 3.14
CA MET A 83 5.00 -9.97 2.81
C MET A 83 6.17 -9.50 3.68
N LYS A 84 6.61 -10.32 4.62
CA LYS A 84 7.82 -10.02 5.38
C LYS A 84 9.02 -9.97 4.44
N ILE A 85 9.79 -8.90 4.56
CA ILE A 85 11.02 -8.68 3.84
C ILE A 85 12.18 -9.14 4.72
N ASN A 86 13.05 -9.98 4.15
CA ASN A 86 14.31 -10.37 4.77
C ASN A 86 15.38 -9.32 4.41
N ASN A 87 15.89 -8.58 5.40
CA ASN A 87 16.88 -7.52 5.16
C ASN A 87 18.22 -8.07 4.64
N ASP A 88 18.65 -9.25 5.11
CA ASP A 88 19.93 -9.83 4.69
C ASP A 88 19.90 -10.18 3.20
N GLU A 89 18.82 -10.83 2.74
CA GLU A 89 18.63 -11.15 1.33
C GLU A 89 18.36 -9.89 0.49
N LEU A 90 17.60 -8.92 1.03
CA LEU A 90 17.35 -7.66 0.35
C LEU A 90 18.65 -6.91 0.04
N PHE A 91 19.65 -6.96 0.93
CA PHE A 91 20.93 -6.29 0.70
C PHE A 91 21.57 -6.76 -0.60
N ASP A 92 21.66 -8.07 -0.80
CA ASP A 92 22.22 -8.66 -2.01
C ASP A 92 21.42 -8.25 -3.26
N GLU A 93 20.09 -8.30 -3.18
CA GLU A 93 19.20 -7.89 -4.27
C GLU A 93 19.38 -6.41 -4.64
N VAL A 94 19.53 -5.53 -3.65
CA VAL A 94 19.73 -4.08 -3.83
C VAL A 94 21.10 -3.80 -4.44
N VAL A 95 22.14 -4.50 -4.01
CA VAL A 95 23.49 -4.37 -4.58
C VAL A 95 23.48 -4.73 -6.07
N LEU A 96 22.85 -5.86 -6.43
CA LEU A 96 22.73 -6.29 -7.82
C LEU A 96 21.91 -5.29 -8.66
N ALA A 97 20.79 -4.80 -8.13
CA ALA A 97 19.97 -3.81 -8.82
C ALA A 97 20.73 -2.51 -9.05
N LYS A 98 21.46 -2.05 -8.04
CA LYS A 98 22.29 -0.85 -8.10
C LYS A 98 23.40 -0.98 -9.14
N ASP A 99 24.13 -2.10 -9.14
CA ASP A 99 25.22 -2.35 -10.09
C ASP A 99 24.71 -2.36 -11.54
N TYR A 100 23.59 -3.03 -11.79
CA TYR A 100 22.94 -3.02 -13.10
C TYR A 100 22.56 -1.61 -13.54
N LEU A 101 21.89 -0.84 -12.67
CA LEU A 101 21.45 0.51 -13.00
C LEU A 101 22.62 1.45 -13.27
N GLN A 102 23.69 1.39 -12.46
CA GLN A 102 24.87 2.23 -12.64
C GLN A 102 25.61 1.89 -13.94
N SER A 103 25.75 0.60 -14.26
CA SER A 103 26.42 0.14 -15.47
C SER A 103 25.68 0.54 -16.76
N ASN A 104 24.33 0.56 -16.72
CA ASN A 104 23.51 0.87 -17.90
C ASN A 104 23.14 2.35 -18.04
N TRP A 105 23.39 3.19 -17.02
CA TRP A 105 22.88 4.56 -16.99
C TRP A 105 23.41 5.45 -18.12
N GLU A 106 24.72 5.38 -18.39
CA GLU A 106 25.34 6.19 -19.47
C GLU A 106 24.90 5.72 -20.85
N GLN A 107 24.71 4.42 -21.04
CA GLN A 107 24.15 3.87 -22.27
C GLN A 107 22.71 4.37 -22.49
N TRP A 108 21.89 4.40 -21.45
CA TRP A 108 20.52 4.92 -21.53
C TRP A 108 20.48 6.40 -21.89
N LYS A 109 21.35 7.24 -21.31
CA LYS A 109 21.47 8.66 -21.71
C LYS A 109 21.84 8.83 -23.19
N GLN A 110 22.76 8.00 -23.68
CA GLN A 110 23.15 8.03 -25.09
C GLN A 110 22.00 7.58 -26.00
N GLU A 111 21.24 6.55 -25.61
CA GLU A 111 20.03 6.09 -26.31
C GLU A 111 18.97 7.20 -26.35
N GLU A 112 18.73 7.89 -25.23
CA GLU A 112 17.81 9.02 -25.13
C GLU A 112 18.21 10.15 -26.09
N THR A 113 19.50 10.47 -26.13
CA THR A 113 20.06 11.51 -27.00
C THR A 113 19.97 11.12 -28.49
N THR A 114 20.23 9.86 -28.81
CA THR A 114 20.30 9.39 -30.21
C THR A 114 18.91 9.22 -30.82
N ARG A 115 17.93 8.79 -30.01
CA ARG A 115 16.56 8.53 -30.47
C ARG A 115 15.62 9.71 -30.27
N ASP A 116 16.07 10.76 -29.59
CA ASP A 116 15.26 11.92 -29.18
C ASP A 116 14.00 11.49 -28.39
N VAL A 117 14.15 10.45 -27.56
CA VAL A 117 13.07 9.87 -26.74
C VAL A 117 13.58 9.62 -25.33
N ILE A 118 12.88 10.14 -24.32
CA ILE A 118 13.20 9.89 -22.91
C ILE A 118 12.79 8.46 -22.54
N ILE A 119 13.70 7.70 -21.94
CA ILE A 119 13.39 6.36 -21.43
C ILE A 119 12.58 6.53 -20.15
N SER A 120 11.34 6.07 -20.17
CA SER A 120 10.42 6.21 -19.04
C SER A 120 10.91 5.43 -17.81
N SER A 121 10.51 5.87 -16.61
CA SER A 121 10.76 5.13 -15.38
C SER A 121 10.18 3.71 -15.38
N GLU A 122 9.10 3.48 -16.12
CA GLU A 122 8.51 2.15 -16.32
C GLU A 122 9.43 1.26 -17.15
N GLU A 123 9.93 1.77 -18.28
CA GLU A 123 10.86 1.05 -19.15
C GLU A 123 12.16 0.70 -18.41
N LYS A 124 12.70 1.61 -17.59
CA LYS A 124 13.90 1.33 -16.76
C LYS A 124 13.67 0.17 -15.79
N ARG A 125 12.48 0.10 -15.19
CA ARG A 125 12.09 -1.01 -14.30
C ARG A 125 11.91 -2.31 -15.07
N LEU A 126 11.25 -2.28 -16.23
CA LEU A 126 11.10 -3.46 -17.09
C LEU A 126 12.45 -4.01 -17.53
N ARG A 127 13.41 -3.15 -17.89
CA ARG A 127 14.78 -3.56 -18.23
C ARG A 127 15.54 -4.16 -17.03
N LEU A 128 15.32 -3.65 -15.82
CA LEU A 128 15.93 -4.20 -14.60
C LEU A 128 15.38 -5.60 -14.29
N PHE A 129 14.05 -5.75 -14.21
CA PHE A 129 13.45 -7.05 -13.92
C PHE A 129 13.60 -8.05 -15.07
N GLY A 130 13.64 -7.57 -16.32
CA GLY A 130 14.01 -8.38 -17.48
C GLY A 130 15.41 -8.96 -17.34
N HIS A 131 16.39 -8.13 -16.96
CA HIS A 131 17.75 -8.61 -16.68
C HIS A 131 17.80 -9.66 -15.56
N PHE A 132 17.08 -9.45 -14.47
CA PHE A 132 17.02 -10.42 -13.38
C PHE A 132 16.39 -11.74 -13.83
N GLN A 133 15.32 -11.68 -14.61
CA GLN A 133 14.67 -12.86 -15.17
C GLN A 133 15.59 -13.63 -16.13
N GLU A 134 16.26 -12.92 -17.04
CA GLU A 134 17.18 -13.50 -18.03
C GLU A 134 18.42 -14.15 -17.39
N ASN A 135 18.91 -13.58 -16.29
CA ASN A 135 20.10 -14.06 -15.59
C ASN A 135 19.77 -14.98 -14.40
N HIS A 136 18.50 -15.36 -14.22
CA HIS A 136 18.02 -16.21 -13.13
C HIS A 136 18.38 -15.67 -11.72
N ILE A 137 18.39 -14.35 -11.58
CA ILE A 137 18.62 -13.66 -10.31
C ILE A 137 17.29 -13.62 -9.56
N ALA A 138 17.24 -14.25 -8.39
CA ALA A 138 16.08 -14.17 -7.51
C ALA A 138 16.06 -12.81 -6.80
N SER A 139 14.97 -12.07 -6.95
CA SER A 139 14.77 -10.79 -6.26
C SER A 139 13.41 -10.67 -5.55
N PRO A 140 13.00 -11.65 -4.73
CA PRO A 140 11.68 -11.66 -4.12
C PRO A 140 11.44 -10.49 -3.16
N ASN A 141 12.47 -10.02 -2.44
CA ASN A 141 12.31 -8.94 -1.47
C ASN A 141 12.16 -7.58 -2.16
N LEU A 142 12.93 -7.35 -3.22
CA LEU A 142 12.85 -6.15 -4.05
C LEU A 142 11.50 -6.08 -4.76
N ILE A 143 11.00 -7.20 -5.29
CA ILE A 143 9.67 -7.26 -5.92
C ILE A 143 8.58 -6.84 -4.92
N LYS A 144 8.62 -7.35 -3.68
CA LYS A 144 7.65 -6.95 -2.63
C LYS A 144 7.67 -5.45 -2.37
N ILE A 145 8.84 -4.81 -2.35
CA ILE A 145 8.95 -3.35 -2.18
C ILE A 145 8.28 -2.61 -3.34
N PHE A 146 8.55 -3.04 -4.58
CA PHE A 146 7.96 -2.42 -5.78
C PHE A 146 6.45 -2.58 -5.80
N GLU A 147 5.94 -3.78 -5.54
CA GLU A 147 4.50 -4.06 -5.45
C GLU A 147 3.84 -3.21 -4.37
N TYR A 148 4.43 -3.15 -3.17
CA TYR A 148 3.93 -2.32 -2.09
C TYR A 148 3.87 -0.85 -2.47
N ALA A 149 4.94 -0.32 -3.06
CA ALA A 149 5.01 1.06 -3.50
C ALA A 149 3.92 1.41 -4.53
N PHE A 150 3.60 0.50 -5.46
CA PHE A 150 2.53 0.72 -6.45
C PHE A 150 1.13 0.61 -5.87
N CYS A 151 0.96 -0.07 -4.72
CA CYS A 151 -0.30 -0.09 -4.00
C CYS A 151 -0.54 1.18 -3.15
N LEU A 152 0.46 2.05 -2.99
CA LEU A 152 0.28 3.28 -2.22
C LEU A 152 -0.58 4.29 -3.00
N PRO A 153 -1.68 4.78 -2.41
CA PRO A 153 -2.49 5.81 -3.06
C PRO A 153 -1.70 7.12 -3.14
N GLY A 154 -1.44 7.60 -4.36
CA GLY A 154 -0.71 8.86 -4.59
C GLY A 154 -1.47 10.12 -4.15
N THR A 155 -2.77 10.01 -3.82
CA THR A 155 -3.60 11.12 -3.33
C THR A 155 -4.66 10.63 -2.35
N SER A 156 -5.08 11.48 -1.41
CA SER A 156 -6.21 11.23 -0.52
C SER A 156 -7.57 11.31 -1.23
N ALA A 157 -7.62 11.69 -2.51
CA ALA A 157 -8.85 11.92 -3.26
C ALA A 157 -9.83 10.72 -3.31
N PRO A 158 -9.38 9.45 -3.44
CA PRO A 158 -10.29 8.30 -3.36
C PRO A 158 -10.95 8.20 -1.98
N VAL A 159 -10.19 8.47 -0.91
CA VAL A 159 -10.65 8.46 0.47
C VAL A 159 -11.61 9.65 0.73
N GLU A 160 -11.27 10.85 0.26
CA GLU A 160 -12.12 12.04 0.34
C GLU A 160 -13.44 11.91 -0.43
N ARG A 161 -13.43 11.19 -1.56
CA ARG A 161 -14.65 10.87 -2.31
C ARG A 161 -15.57 9.96 -1.51
N VAL A 162 -15.04 8.93 -0.84
CA VAL A 162 -15.82 8.07 0.06
C VAL A 162 -16.38 8.89 1.23
N PHE A 163 -15.57 9.78 1.84
CA PHE A 163 -16.04 10.68 2.89
C PHE A 163 -17.16 11.61 2.42
N SER A 164 -17.06 12.15 1.21
CA SER A 164 -18.10 13.01 0.65
C SER A 164 -19.40 12.23 0.40
N LEU A 165 -19.30 10.99 -0.07
CA LEU A 165 -20.46 10.12 -0.26
C LEU A 165 -21.12 9.75 1.08
N MET A 166 -20.34 9.52 2.13
CA MET A 166 -20.84 9.19 3.47
C MET A 166 -21.49 10.40 4.17
N ASN A 167 -20.96 11.61 3.97
CA ASN A 167 -21.49 12.82 4.61
C ASN A 167 -22.68 13.44 3.87
N ASN A 168 -22.95 13.01 2.64
CA ASN A 168 -24.10 13.43 1.84
C ASN A 168 -25.29 12.44 1.95
N ALA A 169 -25.25 11.49 2.89
CA ALA A 169 -26.30 10.50 3.16
C ALA A 169 -27.20 10.90 4.34
#